data_AF-A0A1M3G3U0-F1
#
_entry.id   AF-A0A1M3G3U0-F1
#
_cell.length_a   1.000
_cell.length_b   1.000
_cell.length_c   1.000
_cell.angle_alpha   90.00
_cell.angle_beta   90.00
_cell.angle_gamma   90.00
#
_symmetry.space_group_name_H-M   'P 1'
#
loop_
_entity.id
_entity.type
_entity.pdbx_description
1 polymer ?
#
loop_
_entity_poly.entity_id
_entity_poly.type
_entity_poly.pdbx_seq_one_letter_code
_entity_poly.pdbx_strand_id
1 'polypeptide(L)'
;MQRVVAFILAISFLGQTFNQGWYYLGYLVQQKEYMKRCENKARPQLHCNGKCQLMKKIMEQEKKEQGQPPEMKLAAKIEALSSKSFFPVYSTPVRIIRHSLFVQYTIGHPVDRSRSLFHPPDIMA
;
A
#
# COMPACT_ATOMS: atom_id res chain seq x y z
N MET A 1 -14.71 -3.56 19.09
CA MET A 1 -13.47 -3.17 18.38
C MET A 1 -13.62 -3.16 16.87
N GLN A 2 -13.91 -4.30 16.21
CA GLN A 2 -13.98 -4.38 14.73
C GLN A 2 -14.96 -3.38 14.07
N ARG A 3 -16.13 -3.17 14.66
CA ARG A 3 -17.12 -2.20 14.14
C ARG A 3 -16.62 -0.75 14.18
N VAL A 4 -15.94 -0.37 15.26
CA VAL A 4 -15.37 0.99 15.42
C VAL A 4 -14.27 1.22 14.40
N VAL A 5 -13.41 0.22 14.18
CA VAL A 5 -12.36 0.29 13.14
C VAL A 5 -12.97 0.44 11.75
N ALA A 6 -14.04 -0.32 11.44
CA ALA A 6 -14.74 -0.20 10.17
C ALA A 6 -15.32 1.21 9.95
N PHE A 7 -15.93 1.81 10.98
CA PHE A 7 -16.43 3.19 10.90
C PHE A 7 -15.31 4.21 10.69
N ILE A 8 -14.18 4.07 11.40
CA ILE A 8 -13.03 4.96 11.24
C ILE A 8 -12.47 4.88 9.81
N LEU A 9 -12.33 3.67 9.27
CA LEU A 9 -11.87 3.46 7.89
C LEU A 9 -12.85 4.04 6.86
N ALA A 10 -14.15 3.86 7.06
CA ALA A 10 -15.18 4.42 6.19
C ALA A 10 -15.14 5.96 6.17
N ILE A 11 -15.05 6.60 7.35
CA ILE A 11 -14.94 8.05 7.46
C ILE A 11 -13.64 8.56 6.83
N SER A 12 -12.53 7.83 7.02
CA SER A 12 -11.24 8.20 6.43
C SER A 12 -11.27 8.14 4.90
N PHE A 13 -11.92 7.12 4.34
CA PHE A 13 -12.07 6.98 2.89
C PHE A 13 -12.95 8.09 2.31
N LEU A 14 -14.08 8.41 2.96
CA LEU A 14 -14.94 9.53 2.57
C LEU A 14 -14.22 10.89 2.73
N GLY A 15 -13.39 11.03 3.75
CA GLY A 15 -12.59 12.24 4.03
C GLY A 15 -11.59 12.57 2.93
N GLN A 16 -11.03 11.55 2.25
CA GLN A 16 -10.05 11.76 1.17
C GLN A 16 -10.62 12.52 -0.03
N THR A 17 -11.94 12.52 -0.23
CA THR A 17 -12.59 13.25 -1.34
C THR A 17 -12.63 14.77 -1.09
N PHE A 18 -12.47 15.23 0.15
CA PHE A 18 -12.65 16.64 0.53
C PHE A 18 -11.39 17.52 0.43
N ASN A 19 -10.42 17.19 -0.42
CA ASN A 19 -9.21 18.02 -0.59
C ASN A 19 -9.53 19.48 -0.95
N GLN A 20 -10.56 19.72 -1.77
CA GLN A 20 -10.98 21.08 -2.13
C GLN A 20 -11.71 21.83 -1.00
N GLY A 21 -12.28 21.10 -0.02
CA GLY A 21 -13.02 21.69 1.10
C GLY A 21 -12.14 22.51 2.04
N TRP A 22 -10.86 22.13 2.19
CA TRP A 22 -9.93 22.89 3.03
C TRP A 22 -9.66 24.30 2.49
N TYR A 23 -9.61 24.49 1.18
CA TYR A 23 -9.43 25.82 0.59
C TYR A 23 -10.61 26.74 0.89
N TYR A 24 -11.83 26.20 0.85
CA TYR A 24 -13.04 26.95 1.18
C TYR A 24 -13.09 27.32 2.68
N LEU A 25 -12.73 26.38 3.56
CA LEU A 25 -12.63 26.65 5.00
C LEU A 25 -11.57 27.73 5.31
N GLY A 26 -10.42 27.68 4.64
CA GLY A 26 -9.41 28.74 4.74
C GLY A 26 -9.92 30.11 4.27
N TYR A 27 -10.74 30.16 3.22
CA TYR A 27 -11.41 31.38 2.77
C TYR A 27 -12.39 31.93 3.82
N LEU A 28 -13.16 31.07 4.49
CA LEU A 28 -14.10 31.49 5.53
C LEU A 28 -13.37 32.06 6.76
N VAL A 29 -12.31 31.40 7.22
CA VAL A 29 -11.53 31.84 8.39
C VAL A 29 -10.81 33.16 8.12
N GLN A 30 -10.26 33.34 6.92
CA GLN A 30 -9.42 34.50 6.57
C GLN A 30 -10.07 35.42 5.52
N GLN A 31 -11.40 35.50 5.48
CA GLN A 31 -12.12 36.23 4.42
C GLN A 31 -11.66 37.67 4.23
N LYS A 32 -11.27 38.36 5.32
CA LYS A 32 -10.74 39.74 5.29
C LYS A 32 -9.50 39.88 4.41
N GLU A 33 -8.59 38.91 4.45
CA GLU A 33 -7.37 38.91 3.65
C GLU A 33 -7.65 38.67 2.16
N TYR A 34 -8.63 37.81 1.86
CA TYR A 34 -9.10 37.58 0.49
C TYR A 34 -9.80 38.82 -0.08
N MET A 35 -10.59 39.53 0.73
CA MET A 35 -11.22 40.79 0.32
C MET A 35 -10.19 41.90 0.07
N LYS A 36 -9.15 42.02 0.91
CA LYS A 36 -8.06 42.98 0.70
C LYS A 36 -7.34 42.75 -0.64
N ARG A 37 -7.16 41.50 -1.06
CA ARG A 37 -6.50 41.13 -2.33
C ARG A 37 -7.46 40.97 -3.52
N CYS A 38 -8.74 41.31 -3.34
CA CYS A 38 -9.73 41.19 -4.42
C CYS A 38 -9.43 42.17 -5.55
N GLU A 39 -9.42 41.68 -6.79
CA GLU A 39 -9.20 42.48 -8.01
C GLU A 39 -10.49 43.18 -8.45
N ASN A 40 -11.64 42.57 -8.18
CA ASN A 40 -12.95 43.06 -8.59
C ASN A 40 -13.55 44.12 -7.65
N LYS A 41 -12.72 44.82 -6.85
CA LYS A 41 -13.19 45.89 -5.93
C LYS A 41 -13.89 47.03 -6.67
N ALA A 42 -13.44 47.33 -7.89
CA ALA A 42 -14.03 48.36 -8.74
C ALA A 42 -15.40 47.97 -9.34
N ARG A 43 -15.85 46.71 -9.17
CA ARG A 43 -17.11 46.18 -9.72
C ARG A 43 -17.97 45.58 -8.60
N PRO A 44 -18.60 46.41 -7.75
CA PRO A 44 -19.39 45.94 -6.61
C PRO A 44 -20.61 45.09 -7.02
N GLN A 45 -21.13 45.28 -8.23
CA GLN A 45 -22.27 44.52 -8.78
C GLN A 45 -21.99 43.01 -8.91
N LEU A 46 -20.72 42.58 -8.92
CA LEU A 46 -20.34 41.17 -9.06
C LEU A 46 -20.35 40.39 -7.74
N HIS A 47 -20.53 41.06 -6.59
CA HIS A 47 -20.54 40.44 -5.25
C HIS A 47 -19.38 39.43 -5.03
N CYS A 48 -18.19 39.75 -5.54
CA CYS A 48 -17.07 38.82 -5.60
C CYS A 48 -16.53 38.43 -4.21
N ASN A 49 -16.46 39.37 -3.26
CA ASN A 49 -16.05 39.14 -1.87
C ASN A 49 -14.71 38.40 -1.70
N GLY A 50 -13.77 38.52 -2.66
CA GLY A 50 -12.47 37.84 -2.61
C GLY A 50 -12.47 36.41 -3.16
N LYS A 51 -13.60 35.90 -3.69
CA LYS A 51 -13.70 34.57 -4.33
C LYS A 51 -12.78 34.41 -5.55
N CYS A 52 -12.42 35.51 -6.23
CA CYS A 52 -11.45 35.49 -7.33
C CYS A 52 -10.08 34.93 -6.90
N GLN A 53 -9.62 35.29 -5.70
CA GLN A 53 -8.35 34.83 -5.15
C GLN A 53 -8.41 33.36 -4.72
N LEU A 54 -9.56 32.91 -4.21
CA LEU A 54 -9.79 31.49 -3.91
C LEU A 54 -9.69 30.65 -5.19
N MET A 55 -10.37 31.09 -6.26
CA MET A 55 -10.35 30.39 -7.55
C MET A 55 -8.94 30.31 -8.13
N LYS A 56 -8.16 31.40 -8.09
CA LYS A 56 -6.77 31.40 -8.56
C LYS A 56 -5.90 30.36 -7.83
N LYS A 57 -6.03 30.26 -6.50
CA LYS A 57 -5.28 29.26 -5.71
C LYS A 57 -5.66 27.82 -6.07
N ILE A 58 -6.94 27.55 -6.28
CA ILE A 58 -7.43 26.22 -6.69
C ILE A 58 -6.87 25.88 -8.08
N MET A 59 -6.95 26.80 -9.05
CA MET A 59 -6.41 26.57 -10.39
C MET A 59 -4.89 26.39 -10.41
N GLU A 60 -4.15 27.11 -9.56
CA GLU A 60 -2.69 26.94 -9.47
C GLU A 60 -2.31 25.57 -8.91
N GLN A 61 -3.06 25.08 -7.93
CA GLN A 61 -2.94 23.72 -7.40
C GLN A 61 -3.27 22.67 -8.47
N GLU A 62 -4.41 22.80 -9.15
CA GLU A 62 -4.81 21.87 -10.22
C GLU A 62 -3.80 21.81 -11.36
N LYS A 63 -3.18 22.94 -11.73
CA LYS A 63 -2.11 22.97 -12.73
C LYS A 63 -0.83 22.28 -12.25
N LYS A 64 -0.43 22.49 -10.99
CA LYS A 64 0.70 21.77 -10.38
C LYS A 64 0.44 20.27 -10.33
N GLU A 65 -0.81 19.88 -10.09
CA GLU A 65 -1.23 18.48 -10.15
C GLU A 65 -1.21 17.95 -11.59
N GLN A 66 -1.78 18.64 -12.58
CA GLN A 66 -1.82 18.14 -13.97
C GLN A 66 -0.43 17.92 -14.60
N GLY A 67 0.60 18.65 -14.14
CA GLY A 67 1.98 18.48 -14.61
C GLY A 67 2.71 17.24 -14.08
N GLN A 68 2.15 16.51 -13.10
CA GLN A 68 2.73 15.27 -12.59
C GLN A 68 2.05 14.04 -13.23
N PRO A 69 2.83 13.08 -13.77
CA PRO A 69 2.27 11.85 -14.30
C PRO A 69 1.49 11.11 -13.20
N PRO A 70 0.31 10.54 -13.50
CA PRO A 70 -0.57 9.93 -12.51
C PRO A 70 0.11 8.82 -11.70
N GLU A 71 1.10 8.15 -12.28
CA GLU A 71 1.90 7.08 -11.66
C GLU A 71 2.76 7.60 -10.48
N MET A 72 3.36 8.79 -10.59
CA MET A 72 4.17 9.38 -9.51
C MET A 72 3.32 9.85 -8.32
N LYS A 73 2.07 10.28 -8.57
CA LYS A 73 1.17 10.75 -7.49
C LYS A 73 0.69 9.60 -6.61
N LEU A 74 0.35 8.47 -7.22
CA LEU A 74 -0.09 7.29 -6.49
C LEU A 74 1.09 6.66 -5.74
N ALA A 75 2.26 6.56 -6.37
CA ALA A 75 3.48 6.08 -5.73
C ALA A 75 3.87 6.93 -4.51
N ALA A 76 3.92 8.26 -4.64
CA ALA A 76 4.27 9.15 -3.52
C ALA A 76 3.26 9.06 -2.35
N LYS A 77 1.96 8.89 -2.65
CA LYS A 77 0.92 8.73 -1.63
C LYS A 77 0.96 7.35 -0.94
N ILE A 78 1.35 6.30 -1.66
CA ILE A 78 1.50 4.94 -1.13
C ILE A 78 2.81 4.80 -0.33
N GLU A 79 3.90 5.42 -0.76
CA GLU A 79 5.17 5.43 -0.03
C GLU A 79 5.03 6.08 1.34
N ALA A 80 4.22 7.14 1.47
CA ALA A 80 3.92 7.75 2.76
C ALA A 80 3.18 6.79 3.74
N LEU A 81 2.43 5.82 3.21
CA LEU A 81 1.74 4.80 4.02
C LEU A 81 2.62 3.58 4.30
N SER A 82 3.57 3.28 3.42
CA SER A 82 4.53 2.17 3.57
C SER A 82 5.83 2.66 4.22
N SER A 83 5.75 3.13 5.47
CA SER A 83 6.97 3.33 6.25
C SER A 83 7.55 1.99 6.67
N LYS A 84 8.88 1.82 6.53
CA LYS A 84 9.61 0.63 7.01
C LYS A 84 9.39 0.34 8.51
N SER A 85 8.87 1.32 9.27
CA SER A 85 8.49 1.17 10.67
C SER A 85 7.19 0.39 10.91
N PHE A 86 6.33 0.18 9.89
CA PHE A 86 5.06 -0.55 10.05
C PHE A 86 5.22 -2.06 9.98
N PHE A 87 6.32 -2.57 9.41
CA PHE A 87 6.56 -3.99 9.29
C PHE A 87 7.48 -4.45 10.41
N PRO A 88 7.04 -5.33 11.33
CA PRO A 88 7.95 -5.96 12.27
C PRO A 88 8.99 -6.77 11.49
N VAL A 89 10.26 -6.36 11.60
CA VAL A 89 11.39 -7.16 11.12
C VAL A 89 11.49 -8.36 12.05
N TYR A 90 10.86 -9.47 11.67
CA TYR A 90 11.05 -10.73 12.37
C TYR A 90 12.41 -11.30 12.01
N SER A 91 13.36 -11.22 12.94
CA SER A 91 14.54 -12.07 12.91
C SER A 91 14.10 -13.50 13.18
N THR A 92 13.85 -14.29 12.13
CA THR A 92 13.65 -15.71 12.30
C THR A 92 14.96 -16.29 12.81
N PRO A 93 15.00 -16.90 14.02
CA PRO A 93 16.21 -17.61 14.43
C PRO A 93 16.41 -18.73 13.42
N VAL A 94 17.54 -18.71 12.72
CA VAL A 94 17.96 -19.85 11.89
C VAL A 94 18.06 -21.03 12.84
N ARG A 95 17.07 -21.92 12.80
CA ARG A 95 17.18 -23.21 13.48
C ARG A 95 18.28 -23.95 12.74
N ILE A 96 19.47 -23.98 13.34
CA ILE A 96 20.50 -24.93 12.94
C ILE A 96 19.90 -26.30 13.25
N ILE A 97 19.35 -26.94 12.22
CA ILE A 97 18.91 -28.33 12.29
C ILE A 97 20.21 -29.11 12.49
N ARG A 98 20.50 -29.47 13.74
CA ARG A 98 21.45 -30.55 14.00
C ARG A 98 20.79 -31.78 13.41
N HIS A 99 21.14 -32.12 12.17
CA HIS A 99 20.74 -33.37 11.58
C HIS A 99 21.15 -34.47 12.56
N SER A 100 20.16 -35.24 13.03
CA SER A 100 20.44 -36.54 13.65
C SER A 100 21.36 -37.29 12.69
N LEU A 101 22.55 -37.68 13.14
CA LEU A 101 23.43 -38.56 12.39
C LEU A 101 22.71 -39.91 12.28
N PHE A 102 21.86 -40.05 11.26
CA PHE A 102 21.33 -41.35 10.88
C PHE A 102 22.51 -42.15 10.33
N VAL A 103 22.86 -43.24 11.03
CA VAL A 103 23.79 -44.23 10.53
C VAL A 103 23.19 -44.75 9.22
N GLN A 104 23.81 -44.41 8.09
CA GLN A 104 23.39 -44.97 6.82
C GLN A 104 23.75 -46.45 6.81
N TYR A 105 22.74 -47.32 6.87
CA TYR A 105 22.92 -48.73 6.62
C TYR A 105 23.20 -48.91 5.13
N THR A 106 24.46 -49.15 4.78
CA THR A 106 24.83 -49.52 3.41
C THR A 106 24.32 -50.93 3.16
N ILE A 107 23.28 -51.07 2.34
CA ILE A 107 22.89 -52.37 1.80
C ILE A 107 24.09 -52.86 0.99
N GLY A 108 24.75 -53.91 1.50
CA GLY A 108 25.92 -54.49 0.84
C GLY A 108 25.58 -54.94 -0.58
N HIS A 109 26.60 -55.19 -1.40
CA HIS A 109 26.38 -55.64 -2.77
C HIS A 109 25.83 -57.08 -2.80
N PRO A 110 24.94 -57.40 -3.76
CA PRO A 110 24.43 -58.75 -3.93
C PRO A 110 25.60 -59.70 -4.19
N VAL A 111 25.70 -60.73 -3.35
CA VAL A 111 26.63 -61.84 -3.56
C VAL A 111 25.91 -62.90 -4.38
N ASP A 112 26.53 -63.32 -5.48
CA ASP A 112 26.03 -64.44 -6.27
C ASP A 112 26.09 -65.70 -5.41
N ARG A 113 24.93 -66.35 -5.23
CA ARG A 113 24.82 -67.62 -4.53
C ARG A 113 24.34 -68.63 -5.53
N SER A 114 25.22 -69.52 -5.95
CA SER A 114 24.84 -70.69 -6.72
C SER A 114 23.85 -71.52 -5.89
N ARG A 115 22.58 -71.50 -6.29
CA ARG A 115 21.57 -72.42 -5.77
C ARG A 115 21.61 -73.65 -6.65
N SER A 116 21.83 -74.82 -6.06
CA SER A 116 21.75 -76.11 -6.75
C SER A 116 20.32 -76.51 -7.15
N LEU A 117 19.31 -75.81 -6.63
CA LEU A 117 17.90 -76.10 -6.84
C LEU A 117 17.22 -74.94 -7.58
N PHE A 118 17.14 -75.06 -8.91
CA PHE A 118 16.35 -74.18 -9.75
C PHE A 118 14.87 -74.51 -9.56
N HIS A 119 14.08 -73.53 -9.12
CA HIS A 119 12.62 -73.62 -9.08
C HIS A 119 12.06 -72.62 -10.10
N PRO A 120 11.62 -73.08 -11.29
CA PRO A 120 10.95 -72.20 -12.23
C PRO A 120 9.63 -71.69 -11.61
N PRO A 121 9.18 -70.47 -11.97
CA PRO A 121 7.87 -69.99 -11.58
C PRO A 121 6.80 -70.95 -12.13
N ASP A 122 5.90 -71.39 -11.26
CA ASP A 122 4.79 -72.26 -11.61
C ASP A 122 3.84 -71.49 -12.51
N ILE A 123 3.89 -71.78 -13.82
CA ILE A 123 2.96 -71.22 -14.79
C ILE A 123 1.74 -72.13 -14.78
N MET A 124 0.86 -71.96 -13.79
CA MET A 124 -0.48 -72.54 -13.88
C MET A 124 -1.43 -71.54 -14.52
N ALA A 125 -2.00 -71.98 -15.65
CA ALA A 125 -3.05 -71.37 -16.44
C ALA A 125 -4.39 -71.28 -15.69
#